data_AF-A0A1I0MR12-F1
#
_entry.id   AF-A0A1I0MR12-F1
#
_cell.length_a   1.000
_cell.length_b   1.000
_cell.length_c   1.000
_cell.angle_alpha   90.00
_cell.angle_beta   90.00
_cell.angle_gamma   90.00
#
_symmetry.space_group_name_H-M   'P 1'
#
loop_
_entity.id
_entity.type
_entity.pdbx_description
1 polymer ?
#
loop_
_entity_poly.entity_id
_entity_poly.type
_entity_poly.pdbx_seq_one_letter_code
_entity_poly.pdbx_strand_id
1 'polypeptide(L)'
;MNDNEIQSLLDGELIPDSLSDNEKRTLEQYQLLIAKLEEEPHEGLSYSFASKVKARLQAQINRKKDIRFYSAAFIFLILGFATFYGLLLFVNANAGNEFVGILSKFKWIIVLGAVLFVGILYLDQKLVKERILNQR
;
A
#
# COMPACT_ATOMS: atom_id res chain seq x y z
N MET A 1 49.51 -7.15 -3.72
CA MET A 1 48.04 -7.10 -3.81
C MET A 1 47.60 -5.86 -4.55
N ASN A 2 46.69 -6.02 -5.52
CA ASN A 2 46.03 -4.92 -6.25
C ASN A 2 44.64 -4.65 -5.65
N ASP A 3 44.07 -3.45 -5.81
CA ASP A 3 42.80 -3.05 -5.19
C ASP A 3 41.62 -3.97 -5.60
N ASN A 4 41.66 -4.51 -6.82
CA ASN A 4 40.67 -5.47 -7.31
C ASN A 4 40.73 -6.83 -6.59
N GLU A 5 41.92 -7.27 -6.17
CA GLU A 5 42.08 -8.49 -5.37
C GLU A 5 41.58 -8.26 -3.94
N ILE A 6 41.76 -7.06 -3.38
CA ILE A 6 41.26 -6.72 -2.05
C ILE A 6 39.72 -6.76 -2.02
N GLN A 7 39.06 -6.25 -3.07
CA GLN A 7 37.59 -6.30 -3.18
C GLN A 7 37.06 -7.73 -3.28
N SER A 8 37.70 -8.61 -4.05
CA SER A 8 37.27 -10.01 -4.14
C SER A 8 37.47 -10.80 -2.84
N LEU A 9 38.47 -10.42 -2.01
CA LEU A 9 38.64 -10.96 -0.66
C LEU A 9 37.56 -10.49 0.32
N LEU A 10 37.05 -9.27 0.15
CA LEU A 10 35.98 -8.69 0.98
C LEU A 10 34.59 -9.23 0.62
N ASP A 11 34.34 -9.51 -0.66
CA ASP A 11 33.08 -10.07 -1.16
C ASP A 11 32.96 -11.60 -0.93
N GLY A 12 34.01 -12.23 -0.38
CA GLY A 12 33.96 -13.56 0.22
C GLY A 12 34.25 -14.74 -0.71
N GLU A 13 34.82 -14.52 -1.90
CA GLU A 13 34.95 -15.61 -2.87
C GLU A 13 36.20 -16.50 -2.67
N LEU A 14 37.31 -16.00 -2.12
CA LEU A 14 38.52 -16.81 -1.90
C LEU A 14 39.38 -16.23 -0.78
N ILE A 15 39.49 -16.84 0.40
CA ILE A 15 40.52 -16.46 1.39
C ILE A 15 41.76 -17.33 1.14
N PRO A 16 42.85 -16.81 0.56
CA PRO A 16 44.09 -17.57 0.43
C PRO A 16 44.74 -17.75 1.80
N ASP A 17 45.15 -18.98 2.11
CA ASP A 17 45.70 -19.42 3.40
C ASP A 17 47.08 -18.79 3.76
N SER A 18 47.62 -17.89 2.93
CA SER A 18 48.98 -17.35 3.08
C SER A 18 49.09 -15.84 2.82
N LEU A 19 48.23 -15.04 3.45
CA LEU A 19 48.39 -13.57 3.43
C LEU A 19 49.61 -13.14 4.25
N SER A 20 50.48 -12.33 3.65
CA SER A 20 51.61 -11.69 4.33
C SER A 20 51.14 -10.72 5.41
N ASP A 21 51.92 -10.51 6.47
CA ASP A 21 51.58 -9.59 7.57
C ASP A 21 51.28 -8.16 7.09
N ASN A 22 51.88 -7.75 5.98
CA ASN A 22 51.61 -6.44 5.37
C ASN A 22 50.25 -6.41 4.64
N GLU A 23 49.84 -7.52 4.04
CA GLU A 23 48.56 -7.64 3.31
C GLU A 23 47.37 -7.72 4.27
N LYS A 24 47.56 -8.37 5.43
CA LYS A 24 46.58 -8.38 6.53
C LYS A 24 46.28 -6.98 7.04
N ARG A 25 47.31 -6.15 7.23
CA ARG A 25 47.14 -4.75 7.68
C ARG A 25 46.36 -3.92 6.67
N THR A 26 46.60 -4.11 5.37
CA THR A 26 45.84 -3.43 4.32
C THR A 26 44.39 -3.87 4.34
N LEU A 27 44.11 -5.18 4.49
CA LEU A 27 42.75 -5.70 4.59
C LEU A 27 42.00 -5.14 5.82
N GLU A 28 42.66 -5.08 6.98
CA GLU A 28 42.11 -4.48 8.21
C GLU A 28 41.75 -3.00 8.02
N GLN A 29 42.57 -2.24 7.29
CA GLN A 29 42.28 -0.84 6.97
C GLN A 29 41.05 -0.68 6.07
N TYR A 30 40.90 -1.54 5.07
CA TYR A 30 39.71 -1.56 4.20
C TYR A 30 38.45 -1.98 4.96
N GLN A 31 38.53 -2.97 5.85
CA GLN A 31 37.42 -3.37 6.72
C GLN A 31 36.97 -2.23 7.64
N LEU A 32 37.92 -1.48 8.21
CA LEU A 32 37.62 -0.32 9.04
C LEU A 32 36.90 0.78 8.22
N LEU A 33 37.34 1.02 6.99
CA LEU A 33 36.73 2.01 6.10
C LEU A 33 35.29 1.63 5.73
N ILE A 34 35.04 0.36 5.41
CA ILE A 34 33.70 -0.17 5.08
C ILE A 34 32.78 -0.10 6.29
N ALA A 35 33.27 -0.51 7.47
CA ALA A 35 32.51 -0.40 8.71
C ALA A 35 32.11 1.06 9.02
N LYS A 36 32.98 2.02 8.68
CA LYS A 36 32.69 3.46 8.83
C LYS A 36 31.72 4.00 7.79
N LEU A 37 31.67 3.41 6.59
CA LEU A 37 30.72 3.74 5.52
C LEU A 37 29.34 3.11 5.74
N GLU A 38 29.28 2.01 6.48
CA GLU A 38 28.04 1.32 6.85
C GLU A 38 27.32 2.00 8.03
N GLU A 39 28.04 2.80 8.83
CA GLU A 39 27.44 3.68 9.83
C GLU A 39 26.51 4.71 9.18
N GLU A 40 25.27 4.81 9.70
CA GLU A 40 24.29 5.79 9.22
C GLU A 40 24.87 7.21 9.34
N PRO A 41 24.79 8.05 8.30
CA PRO A 41 25.39 9.38 8.32
C PRO A 41 24.76 10.23 9.44
N HIS A 42 25.58 10.64 10.41
CA HIS A 42 25.16 11.49 11.54
C HIS A 42 24.63 12.86 11.11
N GLU A 43 25.02 13.34 9.93
CA GLU A 43 24.51 14.56 9.32
C GLU A 43 23.91 14.27 7.94
N GLY A 44 22.57 14.35 7.85
CA GLY A 44 21.83 14.10 6.62
C GLY A 44 20.53 13.34 6.86
N LEU A 45 19.75 13.16 5.81
CA LEU A 45 18.53 12.34 5.86
C LEU A 45 18.93 10.87 5.81
N SER A 46 18.40 10.05 6.74
CA SER A 46 18.57 8.59 6.77
C SER A 46 18.41 7.99 5.36
N TYR A 47 19.17 6.94 5.05
CA TYR A 47 19.08 6.20 3.80
C TYR A 47 17.64 5.73 3.50
N SER A 48 16.84 5.52 4.55
CA SER A 48 15.43 5.13 4.48
C SER A 48 14.43 6.28 4.29
N PHE A 49 14.88 7.54 4.29
CA PHE A 49 13.98 8.69 4.26
C PHE A 49 13.24 8.80 2.93
N ALA A 50 13.95 8.67 1.80
CA ALA A 50 13.34 8.76 0.47
C ALA A 50 12.28 7.66 0.24
N SER A 51 12.56 6.43 0.68
CA SER A 51 11.62 5.32 0.58
C SER A 51 10.40 5.52 1.48
N LYS A 52 10.60 5.98 2.72
CA LYS A 52 9.51 6.32 3.66
C LYS A 52 8.63 7.46 3.13
N VAL A 53 9.21 8.52 2.58
CA VAL A 53 8.45 9.66 2.00
C VAL A 53 7.66 9.23 0.78
N LYS A 54 8.30 8.48 -0.14
CA LYS A 54 7.64 7.95 -1.34
C LYS A 54 6.47 7.03 -0.99
N ALA A 55 6.65 6.11 -0.05
CA ALA A 55 5.58 5.22 0.43
C ALA A 55 4.40 6.02 1.02
N ARG A 56 4.69 7.07 1.81
CA ARG A 56 3.67 7.92 2.43
C ARG A 56 2.91 8.77 1.42
N LEU A 57 3.59 9.26 0.37
CA LEU A 57 2.95 9.98 -0.73
C LEU A 57 2.07 9.02 -1.56
N GLN A 58 2.58 7.85 -1.91
CA GLN A 58 1.85 6.86 -2.70
C GLN A 58 0.58 6.40 -1.97
N ALA A 59 0.65 6.17 -0.66
CA ALA A 59 -0.52 5.82 0.15
C ALA A 59 -1.59 6.91 0.18
N GLN A 60 -1.19 8.20 0.18
CA GLN A 60 -2.14 9.32 0.12
C GLN A 60 -2.77 9.47 -1.26
N ILE A 61 -1.99 9.26 -2.32
CA ILE A 61 -2.48 9.31 -3.71
C ILE A 61 -3.47 8.18 -3.96
N ASN A 62 -3.14 6.95 -3.54
CA ASN A 62 -4.02 5.79 -3.68
C ASN A 62 -5.34 6.01 -2.93
N ARG A 63 -5.30 6.53 -1.70
CA ARG A 63 -6.52 6.89 -0.94
C ARG A 63 -7.46 7.86 -1.66
N LYS A 64 -6.92 8.91 -2.29
CA LYS A 64 -7.74 9.87 -3.05
C LYS A 64 -8.36 9.23 -4.30
N LYS A 65 -7.65 8.29 -4.92
CA LYS A 65 -8.11 7.60 -6.12
C LYS A 65 -9.20 6.57 -5.80
N ASP A 66 -9.05 5.84 -4.71
CA ASP A 66 -10.02 4.84 -4.26
C ASP A 66 -11.36 5.50 -3.90
N ILE A 67 -11.35 6.60 -3.14
CA ILE A 67 -12.59 7.33 -2.80
C ILE A 67 -13.33 7.81 -4.05
N ARG A 68 -12.60 8.34 -5.05
CA ARG A 68 -13.19 8.78 -6.32
C ARG A 68 -13.80 7.61 -7.10
N PHE A 69 -13.13 6.46 -7.10
CA PHE A 69 -13.62 5.25 -7.74
C PHE A 69 -14.89 4.72 -7.06
N TYR A 70 -14.90 4.60 -5.73
CA TYR A 70 -16.08 4.20 -4.98
C TYR A 70 -17.24 5.18 -5.14
N SER A 71 -16.98 6.50 -5.16
CA SER A 71 -18.02 7.49 -5.43
C SER A 71 -18.59 7.37 -6.84
N ALA A 72 -17.74 7.13 -7.84
CA ALA A 72 -18.19 6.92 -9.22
C ALA A 72 -19.04 5.64 -9.34
N ALA A 73 -18.59 4.53 -8.74
CA ALA A 73 -19.34 3.29 -8.71
C ALA A 73 -20.72 3.46 -8.04
N PHE A 74 -20.77 4.21 -6.93
CA PHE A 74 -22.03 4.51 -6.25
C PHE A 74 -22.98 5.35 -7.12
N ILE A 75 -22.46 6.35 -7.85
CA ILE A 75 -23.25 7.13 -8.81
C ILE A 75 -23.80 6.24 -9.92
N PHE A 76 -22.99 5.38 -10.52
CA PHE A 76 -23.45 4.45 -11.56
C PHE A 76 -24.51 3.47 -11.04
N LEU A 77 -24.36 3.00 -9.80
CA LEU A 77 -25.35 2.13 -9.17
C LEU A 77 -26.69 2.85 -8.97
N ILE A 78 -26.68 4.07 -8.45
CA ILE A 78 -27.90 4.90 -8.32
C ILE A 78 -28.54 5.12 -9.69
N LEU A 79 -27.72 5.46 -10.70
CA LEU A 79 -28.20 5.72 -12.04
C LEU A 79 -28.87 4.49 -12.64
N GLY A 80 -28.29 3.31 -12.45
CA GLY A 80 -28.86 2.03 -12.89
C GLY A 80 -30.19 1.70 -12.21
N PHE A 81 -30.32 1.93 -10.91
CA PHE A 81 -31.59 1.79 -10.20
C PHE A 81 -32.64 2.78 -10.72
N ALA A 82 -32.25 4.03 -10.97
CA ALA A 82 -33.15 5.06 -11.48
C ALA A 82 -33.65 4.74 -12.90
N THR A 83 -32.77 4.31 -13.81
CA THR A 83 -33.18 3.87 -15.15
C THR A 83 -34.04 2.63 -15.12
N PHE A 84 -33.71 1.63 -14.29
CA PHE A 84 -34.54 0.43 -14.12
C PHE A 84 -35.95 0.80 -13.64
N TYR A 85 -36.05 1.64 -12.62
CA TYR A 85 -37.33 2.12 -12.11
C TYR A 85 -38.12 2.94 -13.15
N GLY A 86 -37.44 3.82 -13.89
CA GLY A 86 -38.04 4.59 -14.97
C GLY A 86 -38.58 3.72 -16.10
N LEU A 87 -37.85 2.66 -16.47
CA LEU A 87 -38.29 1.68 -17.46
C LEU A 87 -39.53 0.91 -16.98
N LEU A 88 -39.56 0.55 -15.69
CA LEU A 88 -40.67 -0.13 -15.05
C LEU A 88 -41.94 0.72 -15.09
N LEU A 89 -41.84 2.01 -14.80
CA LEU A 89 -42.96 2.96 -14.93
C LEU A 89 -43.42 3.14 -16.37
N PHE A 90 -42.49 3.16 -17.33
CA PHE A 90 -42.82 3.29 -18.75
C PHE A 90 -43.58 2.07 -19.30
N VAL A 91 -43.20 0.87 -18.89
CA VAL A 91 -43.82 -0.38 -19.35
C VAL A 91 -45.13 -0.67 -18.61
N ASN A 92 -45.16 -0.49 -17.29
CA ASN A 92 -46.36 -0.71 -16.48
C ASN A 92 -46.32 0.11 -15.18
N ALA A 93 -47.09 1.20 -15.15
CA ALA A 93 -47.17 2.09 -14.00
C ALA A 93 -47.63 1.36 -12.70
N ASN A 94 -48.46 0.32 -12.80
CA ASN A 94 -48.86 -0.49 -11.64
C ASN A 94 -47.70 -1.33 -11.10
N ALA A 95 -46.86 -1.88 -11.98
CA ALA A 95 -45.68 -2.64 -11.56
C ALA A 95 -44.64 -1.73 -10.87
N GLY A 96 -44.53 -0.46 -11.29
CA GLY A 96 -43.73 0.54 -10.58
C GLY A 96 -44.24 0.79 -9.16
N ASN A 97 -45.56 0.89 -8.97
CA ASN A 97 -46.16 1.12 -7.67
C ASN A 97 -46.04 -0.10 -6.73
N GLU A 98 -46.19 -1.32 -7.26
CA GLU A 98 -45.91 -2.56 -6.52
C GLU A 98 -44.43 -2.67 -6.13
N PHE A 99 -43.51 -2.29 -7.01
CA PHE A 99 -42.09 -2.29 -6.72
C PHE A 99 -41.73 -1.35 -5.57
N VAL A 100 -42.29 -0.13 -5.53
CA VAL A 100 -42.13 0.82 -4.40
C VAL A 100 -42.75 0.27 -3.12
N GLY A 101 -43.90 -0.42 -3.23
CA GLY A 101 -44.55 -1.08 -2.10
C GLY A 101 -43.67 -2.17 -1.49
N ILE A 102 -43.04 -3.00 -2.33
CA ILE A 102 -42.09 -4.04 -1.90
C ILE A 102 -40.84 -3.39 -1.29
N LEU A 103 -40.26 -2.37 -1.93
CA LEU A 103 -39.10 -1.64 -1.40
C LEU A 103 -39.38 -1.03 -0.02
N SER A 104 -40.56 -0.45 0.16
CA SER A 104 -41.00 0.12 1.44
C SER A 104 -41.18 -0.96 2.51
N LYS A 105 -41.62 -2.16 2.13
CA LYS A 105 -41.76 -3.29 3.06
C LYS A 105 -40.39 -3.78 3.55
N PHE A 106 -39.38 -3.79 2.69
CA PHE A 106 -38.02 -4.24 3.01
C PHE A 106 -37.04 -3.11 3.36
N LYS A 107 -37.52 -1.87 3.55
CA LYS A 107 -36.68 -0.69 3.82
C LYS A 107 -35.66 -0.92 4.94
N TRP A 108 -36.05 -1.61 6.00
CA TRP A 108 -35.16 -1.89 7.14
C TRP A 108 -34.07 -2.90 6.80
N ILE A 109 -34.36 -3.91 5.96
CA ILE A 109 -33.38 -4.86 5.45
C ILE A 109 -32.35 -4.14 4.58
N ILE A 110 -32.82 -3.21 3.74
CA ILE A 110 -31.96 -2.45 2.83
C ILE A 110 -31.06 -1.52 3.64
N VAL A 111 -31.60 -0.81 4.64
CA VAL A 111 -30.83 0.03 5.55
C VAL A 111 -29.79 -0.80 6.32
N LEU A 112 -30.17 -1.96 6.85
CA LEU A 112 -29.24 -2.86 7.55
C LEU A 112 -28.11 -3.31 6.63
N GLY A 113 -28.43 -3.70 5.39
CA GLY A 113 -27.44 -4.08 4.37
C GLY A 113 -26.50 -2.94 4.02
N ALA A 114 -27.01 -1.71 3.88
CA ALA A 114 -26.19 -0.53 3.64
C ALA A 114 -25.25 -0.22 4.82
N VAL A 115 -25.76 -0.32 6.05
CA VAL A 115 -24.94 -0.13 7.28
C VAL A 115 -23.84 -1.19 7.37
N LEU A 116 -24.16 -2.45 7.11
CA LEU A 116 -23.19 -3.55 7.06
C LEU A 116 -22.13 -3.31 5.98
N PHE A 117 -22.54 -2.90 4.78
CA PHE A 117 -21.64 -2.62 3.68
C PHE A 117 -20.67 -1.48 3.99
N VAL A 118 -21.18 -0.37 4.56
CA VAL A 118 -20.35 0.74 5.03
C VAL A 118 -19.43 0.30 6.17
N GLY A 119 -19.93 -0.53 7.10
CA GLY A 119 -19.14 -1.11 8.18
C GLY A 119 -17.96 -1.95 7.68
N ILE A 120 -18.20 -2.79 6.66
CA ILE A 120 -17.15 -3.59 6.02
C ILE A 120 -16.12 -2.70 5.34
N LEU A 121 -16.56 -1.71 4.55
CA LEU A 121 -15.65 -0.74 3.91
C LEU A 121 -14.83 0.05 4.94
N TYR A 122 -15.43 0.41 6.07
CA TYR A 122 -14.75 1.09 7.17
C TYR A 122 -13.71 0.19 7.83
N LEU A 123 -14.06 -1.06 8.12
CA LEU A 123 -13.15 -2.05 8.69
C LEU A 123 -11.97 -2.34 7.76
N ASP A 124 -12.22 -2.47 6.46
CA ASP A 124 -11.17 -2.66 5.46
C ASP A 124 -10.19 -1.47 5.43
N GLN A 125 -10.72 -0.23 5.43
CA GLN A 125 -9.89 0.97 5.54
C GLN A 125 -9.11 1.04 6.86
N LYS A 126 -9.71 0.60 7.98
CA LYS A 126 -9.06 0.58 9.29
C LYS A 126 -7.93 -0.45 9.34
N LEU A 127 -8.17 -1.67 8.85
CA LEU A 127 -7.19 -2.77 8.81
C LEU A 127 -5.99 -2.41 7.93
N VAL A 128 -6.22 -1.77 6.78
CA VAL A 128 -5.13 -1.25 5.94
C VAL A 128 -4.31 -0.19 6.70
N LYS A 129 -4.95 0.66 7.50
CA LYS A 129 -4.28 1.70 8.29
C LYS A 129 -3.43 1.12 9.42
N GLU A 130 -3.90 0.08 10.09
CA GLU A 130 -3.17 -0.64 11.15
C GLU A 130 -1.98 -1.44 10.59
N ARG A 131 -2.14 -2.11 9.44
CA ARG A 131 -1.04 -2.86 8.81
C ARG A 131 0.14 -1.96 8.41
N ILE A 132 -0.14 -0.74 7.94
CA ILE A 132 0.90 0.25 7.60
C ILE A 132 1.61 0.79 8.85
N LEU A 133 0.94 0.83 9.99
CA LEU A 133 1.49 1.34 11.25
C LEU A 133 2.36 0.30 11.97
N ASN A 134 1.99 -0.99 11.89
CA ASN A 134 2.74 -2.11 12.47
C ASN A 134 3.98 -2.54 11.67
N GLN A 135 4.20 -1.98 10.47
CA GLN A 135 5.44 -2.18 9.68
C GLN A 135 6.47 -1.05 9.88
N ARG A 136 6.25 -0.16 10.85
CA ARG A 136 7.24 0.81 11.34
C ARG A 136 7.97 0.24 12.53
#